data_AF-A0A527FFY9-F1
#
_entry.id   AF-A0A527FFY9-F1
#
_cell.length_a   1.000
_cell.length_b   1.000
_cell.length_c   1.000
_cell.angle_alpha   90.00
_cell.angle_beta   90.00
_cell.angle_gamma   90.00
#
_symmetry.space_group_name_H-M   'P 1'
#
loop_
_entity.id
_entity.type
_entity.pdbx_description
1 polymer ?
#
loop_
_entity_poly.entity_id
_entity_poly.type
_entity_poly.pdbx_seq_one_letter_code
_entity_poly.pdbx_strand_id
1 'polypeptide(L)' 'YRLHSDRFFFATHPGVPSEIFPQECGFILSDGYGAEILRDAPEHRMAAATRKALMLRIARAGASRLLAAE' A
#
# COMPACT_ATOMS: atom_id res chain seq x y z
N TYR A 1 0.00 -10.12 -2.79
CA TYR A 1 0.13 -8.88 -2.01
C TYR A 1 0.02 -9.13 -0.51
N ARG A 2 -1.00 -9.86 0.00
CA ARG A 2 -1.21 -10.08 1.45
C ARG A 2 -0.01 -10.65 2.22
N LEU A 3 0.74 -11.61 1.65
CA LEU A 3 1.95 -12.19 2.28
C LEU A 3 3.13 -11.20 2.41
N HIS A 4 3.02 -10.03 1.78
CA HIS A 4 4.08 -9.03 1.67
C HIS A 4 3.62 -7.66 2.21
N SER A 5 2.58 -7.62 3.03
CA SER A 5 2.04 -6.40 3.63
C SER A 5 1.46 -6.70 5.00
N ASP A 6 1.76 -5.89 6.01
CA ASP A 6 1.08 -6.00 7.32
C ASP A 6 -0.36 -5.50 7.26
N ARG A 7 -0.62 -4.52 6.41
CA ARG A 7 -1.93 -3.93 6.16
C ARG A 7 -2.07 -3.70 4.67
N PHE A 8 -3.18 -4.13 4.10
CA PHE A 8 -3.43 -4.02 2.67
C PHE A 8 -4.62 -3.10 2.41
N PHE A 9 -4.40 -2.10 1.57
CA PHE A 9 -5.39 -1.10 1.17
C PHE A 9 -5.60 -1.13 -0.34
N PHE A 10 -6.84 -0.98 -0.75
CA PHE A 10 -7.17 -0.49 -2.09
C PHE A 10 -7.24 1.03 -2.06
N ALA A 11 -6.76 1.69 -3.10
CA ALA A 11 -6.87 3.12 -3.28
C ALA A 11 -7.58 3.43 -4.61
N THR A 12 -8.55 4.33 -4.61
CA THR A 12 -9.30 4.73 -5.82
C THR A 12 -9.75 6.18 -5.78
N HIS A 13 -10.35 6.67 -6.87
CA HIS A 13 -10.90 8.03 -6.96
C HIS A 13 -12.43 8.05 -6.82
N PRO A 14 -13.05 9.21 -6.52
CA PRO A 14 -14.50 9.31 -6.23
C PRO A 14 -15.46 8.87 -7.33
N GLY A 15 -14.97 8.73 -8.57
CA GLY A 15 -15.78 8.28 -9.71
C GLY A 15 -15.90 6.76 -9.84
N VAL A 16 -15.16 5.99 -9.04
CA VAL A 16 -15.25 4.52 -9.01
C VAL A 16 -16.17 4.10 -7.86
N PRO A 17 -17.21 3.29 -8.12
CA PRO A 17 -18.08 2.78 -7.07
C PRO A 17 -17.28 2.00 -6.01
N SER A 18 -17.49 2.32 -4.74
CA SER A 18 -16.71 1.71 -3.64
C SER A 18 -17.14 0.27 -3.34
N GLU A 19 -18.36 -0.14 -3.74
CA GLU A 19 -18.91 -1.46 -3.43
C GLU A 19 -18.23 -2.60 -4.19
N ILE A 20 -17.52 -2.30 -5.28
CA ILE A 20 -16.78 -3.32 -6.05
C ILE A 20 -15.52 -3.81 -5.30
N PHE A 21 -15.07 -3.06 -4.28
CA PHE A 21 -13.87 -3.41 -3.53
C PHE A 21 -14.19 -4.34 -2.36
N PRO A 22 -13.34 -5.35 -2.11
CA PRO A 22 -13.50 -6.26 -0.98
C PRO A 22 -13.56 -5.51 0.36
N GLN A 23 -14.58 -5.81 1.16
CA GLN A 23 -14.86 -5.15 2.44
C GLN A 23 -13.85 -5.54 3.52
N GLU A 24 -13.18 -6.68 3.37
CA GLU A 24 -12.16 -7.18 4.30
C GLU A 24 -10.78 -6.53 4.14
N CYS A 25 -10.62 -5.64 3.16
CA CYS A 25 -9.41 -4.86 2.93
C CYS A 25 -9.61 -3.41 3.38
N GLY A 26 -8.50 -2.73 3.71
CA GLY A 26 -8.55 -1.30 3.90
C GLY A 26 -8.90 -0.57 2.60
N PHE A 27 -9.42 0.64 2.73
CA PHE A 27 -9.86 1.44 1.60
C PHE A 27 -9.45 2.90 1.78
N ILE A 28 -8.82 3.43 0.73
CA ILE A 28 -8.34 4.80 0.64
C ILE A 28 -9.06 5.45 -0.54
N LEU A 29 -9.63 6.62 -0.33
CA LEU A 29 -10.15 7.45 -1.40
C LEU A 29 -9.16 8.59 -1.66
N SER A 30 -8.68 8.70 -2.89
CA SER A 30 -7.65 9.66 -3.28
C SER A 30 -8.05 10.44 -4.53
N ASP A 31 -7.56 11.66 -4.63
CA ASP A 31 -7.64 12.49 -5.84
C ASP A 31 -6.22 12.93 -6.27
N GLY A 32 -6.13 13.94 -7.14
CA GLY A 32 -4.84 14.46 -7.60
C GLY A 32 -4.06 15.27 -6.55
N TYR A 33 -4.64 15.56 -5.40
CA TYR A 33 -4.10 16.44 -4.36
C TYR A 33 -3.90 15.74 -3.02
N GLY A 34 -4.75 14.78 -2.67
CA GLY A 34 -4.74 14.14 -1.37
C GLY A 34 -5.40 12.76 -1.36
N ALA A 35 -5.48 12.20 -0.16
CA ALA A 35 -6.12 10.92 0.09
C ALA A 35 -6.61 10.81 1.53
N GLU A 36 -7.72 10.09 1.72
CA GLU A 36 -8.32 9.81 3.01
C GLU A 36 -8.52 8.29 3.19
N ILE A 37 -8.21 7.78 4.39
CA ILE A 37 -8.48 6.40 4.75
C ILE A 37 -9.95 6.31 5.19
N LEU A 38 -10.81 5.76 4.33
CA LEU A 38 -12.22 5.56 4.64
C LEU A 38 -12.48 4.29 5.45
N ARG A 39 -11.59 3.30 5.32
CA ARG A 39 -11.67 2.04 6.06
C ARG A 39 -10.26 1.55 6.39
N ASP A 40 -10.00 1.32 7.67
CA ASP A 40 -8.72 0.75 8.11
C ASP A 40 -8.61 -0.73 7.67
N ALA A 41 -7.39 -1.18 7.41
CA ALA A 41 -7.13 -2.56 7.03
C ALA A 41 -6.91 -3.42 8.28
N PRO A 42 -7.41 -4.68 8.29
CA PRO A 42 -7.05 -5.62 9.34
C PRO A 42 -5.54 -5.89 9.33
N GLU A 43 -4.96 -6.07 10.51
CA GLU A 43 -3.55 -6.39 10.66
C GLU A 43 -3.29 -7.86 10.28
N HIS A 44 -2.31 -8.07 9.42
CA HIS A 44 -1.86 -9.37 8.95
C HIS A 44 -0.34 -9.43 9.01
N ARG A 45 0.20 -9.68 10.20
CA ARG A 45 1.63 -9.57 10.46
C ARG A 45 2.47 -10.42 9.53
N MET A 46 3.41 -9.78 8.86
CA MET A 46 4.39 -10.46 8.04
C MET A 46 5.43 -11.20 8.87
N ALA A 47 5.89 -12.34 8.36
CA ALA A 47 7.05 -13.04 8.87
C ALA A 47 8.31 -12.15 8.84
N ALA A 48 9.15 -12.26 9.88
CA ALA A 48 10.31 -11.40 10.06
C ALA A 48 11.31 -11.47 8.88
N ALA A 49 11.53 -12.66 8.32
CA ALA A 49 12.39 -12.86 7.15
C ALA A 49 11.86 -12.10 5.92
N THR A 50 10.55 -12.21 5.63
CA THR A 50 9.90 -11.50 4.53
C THR A 50 9.94 -9.99 4.72
N ARG A 51 9.72 -9.50 5.95
CA ARG A 51 9.83 -8.08 6.30
C ARG A 51 11.22 -7.54 5.99
N LYS A 52 12.27 -8.21 6.45
CA LYS A 52 13.67 -7.82 6.21
C LYS A 52 13.97 -7.77 4.70
N ALA A 53 13.54 -8.78 3.96
CA ALA A 53 13.74 -8.84 2.51
C ALA A 53 13.06 -7.67 1.78
N LEU A 54 11.81 -7.33 2.12
CA LEU A 54 11.11 -6.19 1.52
C LEU A 54 11.74 -4.85 1.88
N MET A 55 12.15 -4.66 3.14
CA MET A 55 12.81 -3.41 3.56
C MET A 55 14.08 -3.14 2.75
N LEU A 56 14.92 -4.15 2.54
CA LEU A 56 16.12 -4.03 1.70
C LEU A 56 15.79 -3.71 0.24
N ARG A 57 14.71 -4.30 -0.30
CA ARG A 57 14.26 -4.02 -1.68
C ARG A 57 13.77 -2.59 -1.83
N ILE A 58 13.01 -2.08 -0.86
CA ILE A 58 12.52 -0.69 -0.84
C ILE A 58 13.70 0.28 -0.79
N ALA A 59 14.67 0.06 0.09
CA ALA A 59 15.85 0.91 0.21
C ALA A 59 16.65 0.99 -1.10
N ARG A 60 16.91 -0.15 -1.74
CA ARG A 60 17.61 -0.20 -3.03
C ARG A 60 16.83 0.51 -4.14
N ALA A 61 15.53 0.23 -4.25
CA ALA A 61 14.68 0.88 -5.24
C ALA A 61 14.63 2.41 -5.06
N GLY A 62 14.56 2.88 -3.81
CA GLY A 62 14.62 4.31 -3.47
C GLY A 62 15.94 4.94 -3.90
N ALA A 63 17.07 4.34 -3.51
CA ALA A 63 18.40 4.84 -3.86
C ALA A 63 18.63 4.89 -5.38
N SER A 64 18.25 3.82 -6.11
CA SER A 64 18.39 3.78 -7.56
C SER A 64 17.54 4.85 -8.28
N ARG A 65 16.32 5.12 -7.79
CA ARG A 65 15.46 6.16 -8.37
C ARG A 65 15.96 7.56 -8.07
N LEU A 66 16.53 7.79 -6.88
CA LEU A 66 17.13 9.07 -6.52
C LEU A 66 18.32 9.38 -7.42
N LEU A 67 19.24 8.43 -7.56
CA LEU A 67 20.43 8.57 -8.41
C LEU A 67 20.06 8.82 -9.89
N ALA A 68 18.99 8.19 -10.39
CA ALA A 68 18.54 8.40 -11.77
C ALA A 68 17.80 9.73 -12.01
N ALA A 69 17.42 10.43 -10.94
CA ALA A 69 16.76 11.74 -11.00
C ALA A 69 17.73 12.92 -10.84
N GLU A 70 18.97 12.64 -10.43
CA GLU A 70 20.12 13.57 -10.49
C GLU A 70 20.69 13.63 -11.91
#